data_AF-A0A2V7MJE7-F1
#
_entry.id   AF-A0A2V7MJE7-F1
#
_cell.length_a   1.000
_cell.length_b   1.000
_cell.length_c   1.000
_cell.angle_alpha   90.00
_cell.angle_beta   90.00
_cell.angle_gamma   90.00
#
_symmetry.space_group_name_H-M   'P 1'
#
loop_
_entity.id
_entity.type
_entity.pdbx_description
1 polymer ?
#
loop_
_entity_poly.entity_id
_entity_poly.type
_entity_poly.pdbx_seq_one_letter_code
_entity_poly.pdbx_strand_id
1 'polypeptide(L)'
;MIARALLLAATSVALVAPAAAQTSRHVLKGDSVAVYNLVGELRVEAGSGSDVVVEVQRAGADSARLDVQAGPLHGRETLVIKYPEDVIVVPTWGRGSNTTLRVHDDGTFGDPDGRHHHHDGWFNSGREVHITGRSHDGLEAHADLRVSVPAGKSISLFLGVGKAFLSNVNGAFRVYVASADVAADRTRGSLHIATGSGNVDLRTASGDVNLETGSGDITVAGVDGSSLRLETGSGNVTLTDGKAPSVHVETGSGSIEATASAGDELSFETGSGDVNVALVTTFRSVHIETGSGDVTLKVPPTLGAEVDLDTGSGDIDLGGLTLQVRRIEHDHVTGTLGDGKGRVSVETGSGNVRLQKL
;
A
#
# COMPACT_ATOMS: atom_id res chain seq x y z
N MET A 1 52.88 53.41 40.74
CA MET A 1 51.70 53.43 39.84
C MET A 1 51.97 52.47 38.69
N ILE A 2 51.45 51.24 38.75
CA ILE A 2 51.53 50.26 37.66
C ILE A 2 50.08 49.92 37.32
N ALA A 3 49.60 50.40 36.17
CA ALA A 3 48.28 50.08 35.65
C ALA A 3 48.40 48.84 34.75
N ARG A 4 47.84 47.71 35.19
CA ARG A 4 47.63 46.51 34.38
C ARG A 4 46.31 46.67 33.61
N ALA A 5 46.39 46.78 32.29
CA ALA A 5 45.23 46.71 31.41
C ALA A 5 44.85 45.23 31.18
N LEU A 6 43.62 44.86 31.55
CA LEU A 6 43.00 43.59 31.15
C LEU A 6 42.55 43.72 29.68
N LEU A 7 43.09 42.87 28.79
CA LEU A 7 42.45 42.57 27.51
C LEU A 7 41.36 41.52 27.75
N LEU A 8 40.09 41.91 27.62
CA LEU A 8 39.01 40.95 27.42
C LEU A 8 39.04 40.49 25.96
N ALA A 9 39.41 39.24 25.71
CA ALA A 9 39.17 38.57 24.44
C ALA A 9 37.69 38.17 24.38
N ALA A 10 36.90 38.85 23.55
CA ALA A 10 35.55 38.43 23.21
C ALA A 10 35.65 37.29 22.18
N THR A 11 35.50 36.05 22.64
CA THR A 11 35.31 34.88 21.76
C THR A 11 33.88 34.92 21.22
N SER A 12 33.73 35.36 19.98
CA SER A 12 32.49 35.31 19.23
C SER A 12 32.10 33.85 18.99
N VAL A 13 31.06 33.37 19.67
CA VAL A 13 30.40 32.11 19.33
C VAL A 13 29.63 32.34 18.04
N ALA A 14 30.12 31.78 16.94
CA ALA A 14 29.37 31.73 15.69
C ALA A 14 28.20 30.74 15.88
N LEU A 15 26.98 31.27 15.99
CA LEU A 15 25.76 30.47 15.85
C LEU A 15 25.71 29.97 14.41
N VAL A 16 26.02 28.69 14.19
CA VAL A 16 25.78 28.02 12.91
C VAL A 16 24.27 27.89 12.77
N ALA A 17 23.66 28.72 11.93
CA ALA A 17 22.28 28.54 11.54
C ALA A 17 22.16 27.21 10.77
N PRO A 18 21.15 26.37 11.03
CA PRO A 18 20.92 25.19 10.21
C PRO A 18 20.75 25.63 8.76
N ALA A 19 21.39 24.91 7.83
CA ALA A 19 21.24 25.15 6.40
C ALA A 19 19.74 25.19 6.05
N ALA A 20 19.26 26.34 5.59
CA ALA A 20 17.85 26.53 5.28
C ALA A 20 17.43 25.55 4.19
N ALA A 21 16.38 24.76 4.44
CA ALA A 21 15.84 23.82 3.46
C ALA A 21 15.55 24.52 2.13
N GLN A 22 16.06 23.98 1.02
CA GLN A 22 15.92 24.61 -0.28
C GLN A 22 14.59 24.18 -0.90
N THR A 23 13.62 25.08 -0.89
CA THR A 23 12.29 24.85 -1.48
C THR A 23 12.25 25.29 -2.93
N SER A 24 11.64 24.49 -3.80
CA SER A 24 11.37 24.84 -5.20
C SER A 24 9.98 24.36 -5.62
N ARG A 25 9.38 25.03 -6.60
CA ARG A 25 8.02 24.74 -7.08
C ARG A 25 8.04 24.44 -8.57
N HIS A 26 7.41 23.34 -8.95
CA HIS A 26 7.36 22.83 -10.32
C HIS A 26 5.91 22.59 -10.76
N VAL A 27 5.62 22.86 -12.03
CA VAL A 27 4.28 22.67 -12.61
C VAL A 27 4.39 21.64 -13.71
N LEU A 28 3.67 20.52 -13.56
CA LEU A 28 3.61 19.43 -14.51
C LEU A 28 2.30 19.55 -15.30
N LYS A 29 2.43 19.77 -16.60
CA LYS A 29 1.29 20.01 -17.50
C LYS A 29 0.70 18.72 -18.03
N GLY A 30 -0.56 18.79 -18.44
CA GLY A 30 -1.28 17.67 -19.06
C GLY A 30 -2.10 16.86 -18.07
N ASP A 31 -2.65 15.75 -18.57
CA ASP A 31 -3.60 14.92 -17.81
C ASP A 31 -2.95 13.70 -17.17
N SER A 32 -1.76 13.32 -17.64
CA SER A 32 -0.96 12.22 -17.10
C SER A 32 0.43 12.72 -16.76
N VAL A 33 0.86 12.55 -15.50
CA VAL A 33 2.19 12.98 -15.02
C VAL A 33 2.85 11.91 -14.16
N ALA A 34 4.16 12.03 -13.96
CA ALA A 34 4.90 11.18 -13.03
C ALA A 34 5.83 11.96 -12.10
N VAL A 35 6.07 11.42 -10.90
CA VAL A 35 7.00 11.99 -9.91
C VAL A 35 7.86 10.88 -9.33
N TYR A 36 9.18 11.04 -9.38
CA TYR A 36 10.16 10.08 -8.87
C TYR A 36 11.00 10.71 -7.76
N ASN A 37 11.11 10.02 -6.62
CA ASN A 37 11.94 10.41 -5.50
C ASN A 37 12.52 9.18 -4.80
N LEU A 38 13.83 9.14 -4.53
CA LEU A 38 14.41 7.99 -3.86
C LEU A 38 14.15 7.99 -2.35
N VAL A 39 14.21 9.17 -1.72
CA VAL A 39 14.23 9.26 -0.26
C VAL A 39 13.48 10.50 0.21
N GLY A 40 12.49 10.27 1.08
CA GLY A 40 11.84 11.34 1.83
C GLY A 40 10.36 11.08 2.03
N GLU A 41 9.63 12.13 2.37
CA GLU A 41 8.19 12.08 2.52
C GLU A 41 7.48 12.54 1.24
N LEU A 42 6.43 11.84 0.84
CA LEU A 42 5.59 12.20 -0.29
C LEU A 42 4.17 12.45 0.18
N ARG A 43 3.68 13.69 0.08
CA ARG A 43 2.31 14.07 0.44
C ARG A 43 1.55 14.50 -0.81
N VAL A 44 0.40 13.91 -1.05
CA VAL A 44 -0.47 14.22 -2.17
C VAL A 44 -1.81 14.71 -1.64
N GLU A 45 -2.27 15.82 -2.17
CA GLU A 45 -3.51 16.48 -1.76
C GLU A 45 -4.28 17.02 -2.96
N ALA A 46 -5.55 17.35 -2.74
CA ALA A 46 -6.33 18.08 -3.72
C ALA A 46 -5.66 19.41 -4.11
N GLY A 47 -5.51 19.63 -5.40
CA GLY A 47 -5.03 20.87 -6.00
C GLY A 47 -6.14 21.62 -6.71
N SER A 48 -5.96 22.93 -6.84
CA SER A 48 -6.79 23.79 -7.70
C SER A 48 -6.13 24.04 -9.05
N GLY A 49 -6.90 24.40 -10.07
CA GLY A 49 -6.40 24.72 -11.40
C GLY A 49 -6.41 23.52 -12.35
N SER A 50 -5.63 23.60 -13.43
CA SER A 50 -5.59 22.58 -14.49
C SER A 50 -4.35 21.68 -14.47
N ASP A 51 -3.28 22.10 -13.78
CA ASP A 51 -1.98 21.43 -13.82
C ASP A 51 -1.61 20.88 -12.43
N VAL A 52 -0.80 19.82 -12.42
CA VAL A 52 -0.26 19.26 -11.18
C VAL A 52 0.90 20.14 -10.70
N VAL A 53 0.94 20.42 -9.40
CA VAL A 53 1.99 21.23 -8.79
C VAL A 53 2.78 20.37 -7.83
N VAL A 54 4.10 20.42 -7.92
CA VAL A 54 5.01 19.73 -7.01
C VAL A 54 5.88 20.77 -6.30
N GLU A 55 5.76 20.85 -4.98
CA GLU A 55 6.68 21.57 -4.12
C GLU A 55 7.72 20.59 -3.58
N VAL A 56 8.98 20.92 -3.78
CA VAL A 56 10.13 20.08 -3.44
C VAL A 56 10.93 20.79 -2.36
N GLN A 57 11.07 20.15 -1.20
CA GLN A 57 11.92 20.61 -0.10
C GLN A 57 13.11 19.68 0.04
N ARG A 58 14.30 20.15 -0.33
CA ARG A 58 15.55 19.37 -0.15
C ARG A 58 16.13 19.62 1.23
N ALA A 59 16.59 18.56 1.89
CA ALA A 59 17.15 18.59 3.24
C ALA A 59 18.28 17.56 3.42
N GLY A 60 19.06 17.73 4.48
CA GLY A 60 20.33 17.02 4.73
C GLY A 60 21.56 17.86 4.40
N ALA A 61 22.71 17.49 4.97
CA ALA A 61 23.98 18.21 4.83
C ALA A 61 24.42 18.40 3.35
N ASP A 62 24.07 17.45 2.48
CA ASP A 62 24.42 17.44 1.07
C ASP A 62 23.25 17.83 0.13
N SER A 63 22.15 18.35 0.67
CA SER A 63 20.91 18.63 -0.06
C SER A 63 21.08 19.48 -1.34
N ALA A 64 22.05 20.40 -1.36
CA ALA A 64 22.35 21.24 -2.51
C ALA A 64 22.85 20.45 -3.74
N ARG A 65 23.30 19.20 -3.54
CA ARG A 65 23.78 18.29 -4.59
C ARG A 65 22.66 17.53 -5.28
N LEU A 66 21.45 17.54 -4.73
CA LEU A 66 20.28 16.93 -5.38
C LEU A 66 19.86 17.79 -6.57
N ASP A 67 19.72 17.15 -7.73
CA ASP A 67 19.24 17.79 -8.95
C ASP A 67 17.75 17.50 -9.14
N VAL A 68 16.97 18.53 -9.48
CA VAL A 68 15.51 18.45 -9.61
C VAL A 68 15.17 18.76 -11.05
N GLN A 69 14.79 17.74 -11.80
CA GLN A 69 14.50 17.85 -13.23
C GLN A 69 13.01 17.67 -13.47
N ALA A 70 12.42 18.58 -14.25
CA ALA A 70 11.03 18.48 -14.72
C ALA A 70 10.99 18.60 -16.24
N GLY A 71 10.24 17.71 -16.90
CA GLY A 71 10.01 17.76 -18.34
C GLY A 71 9.47 16.45 -18.92
N PRO A 72 9.37 16.35 -20.26
CA PRO A 72 8.87 15.15 -20.92
C PRO A 72 9.82 13.95 -20.71
N LEU A 73 9.30 12.86 -20.15
CA LEU A 73 10.00 11.58 -20.02
C LEU A 73 8.99 10.44 -20.18
N HIS A 74 9.35 9.40 -20.94
CA HIS A 74 8.51 8.24 -21.19
C HIS A 74 7.07 8.60 -21.64
N GLY A 75 6.93 9.65 -22.46
CA GLY A 75 5.65 10.06 -23.05
C GLY A 75 4.75 10.93 -22.17
N ARG A 76 5.22 11.40 -21.00
CA ARG A 76 4.46 12.28 -20.10
C ARG A 76 5.33 13.29 -19.37
N GLU A 77 4.73 14.36 -18.86
CA GLU A 77 5.42 15.31 -17.99
C GLU A 77 5.84 14.62 -16.68
N THR A 78 7.11 14.71 -16.34
CA THR A 78 7.71 13.97 -15.24
C THR A 78 8.61 14.86 -14.42
N LEU A 79 8.55 14.73 -13.09
CA LEU A 79 9.53 15.28 -12.16
C LEU A 79 10.41 14.17 -11.59
N VAL A 80 11.72 14.35 -11.60
CA VAL A 80 12.69 13.40 -11.04
C VAL A 80 13.63 14.12 -10.08
N ILE A 81 13.77 13.60 -8.86
CA ILE A 81 14.84 13.98 -7.93
C ILE A 81 16.03 13.07 -8.17
N LYS A 82 17.12 13.62 -8.73
CA LYS A 82 18.35 12.90 -9.04
C LYS A 82 19.35 13.02 -7.89
N TYR A 83 19.82 11.86 -7.45
CA TYR A 83 20.85 11.71 -6.43
C TYR A 83 22.17 11.38 -7.13
N PRO A 84 23.26 12.12 -6.92
CA PRO A 84 24.50 11.91 -7.64
C PRO A 84 25.34 10.72 -7.15
N GLU A 85 25.01 10.15 -5.98
CA GLU A 85 25.80 9.09 -5.34
C GLU A 85 25.03 7.77 -5.28
N ASP A 86 25.78 6.67 -5.21
CA ASP A 86 25.25 5.31 -5.04
C ASP A 86 24.93 4.97 -3.58
N VAL A 87 25.45 5.73 -2.61
CA VAL A 87 25.15 5.55 -1.19
C VAL A 87 24.44 6.78 -0.66
N ILE A 88 23.19 6.62 -0.22
CA ILE A 88 22.36 7.67 0.36
C ILE A 88 22.17 7.36 1.85
N VAL A 89 22.43 8.35 2.70
CA VAL A 89 22.46 8.20 4.16
C VAL A 89 21.34 9.00 4.80
N VAL A 90 20.53 8.33 5.64
CA VAL A 90 19.40 8.93 6.37
C VAL A 90 19.48 8.53 7.85
N PRO A 91 20.35 9.18 8.65
CA PRO A 91 20.64 8.73 10.02
C PRO A 91 19.40 8.69 10.93
N THR A 92 18.44 9.59 10.66
CA THR A 92 17.18 9.73 11.42
C THR A 92 16.27 8.51 11.35
N TRP A 93 16.42 7.64 10.35
CA TRP A 93 15.62 6.40 10.21
C TRP A 93 16.23 5.22 10.96
N GLY A 94 17.36 5.44 11.64
CA GLY A 94 17.97 4.47 12.53
C GLY A 94 18.78 3.41 11.80
N ARG A 95 19.68 2.77 12.57
CA ARG A 95 20.64 1.79 12.07
C ARG A 95 19.98 0.54 11.49
N GLY A 96 18.70 0.26 11.73
CA GLY A 96 18.02 -0.89 11.12
C GLY A 96 17.71 -0.72 9.62
N SER A 97 17.57 0.53 9.17
CA SER A 97 17.08 0.84 7.82
C SER A 97 18.11 0.57 6.75
N ASN A 98 17.72 -0.24 5.76
CA ASN A 98 18.55 -0.61 4.63
C ASN A 98 17.69 -1.00 3.43
N THR A 99 17.90 -0.37 2.28
CA THR A 99 17.19 -0.70 1.04
C THR A 99 18.15 -0.52 -0.13
N THR A 100 18.09 -1.44 -1.09
CA THR A 100 18.86 -1.35 -2.33
C THR A 100 17.89 -1.28 -3.50
N LEU A 101 18.12 -0.33 -4.41
CA LEU A 101 17.32 -0.11 -5.61
C LEU A 101 18.21 -0.04 -6.84
N ARG A 102 17.66 -0.35 -8.01
CA ARG A 102 18.30 -0.03 -9.28
C ARG A 102 17.68 1.23 -9.86
N VAL A 103 18.53 2.19 -10.17
CA VAL A 103 18.14 3.51 -10.65
C VAL A 103 18.77 3.73 -12.01
N HIS A 104 17.94 4.08 -12.99
CA HIS A 104 18.38 4.38 -14.34
C HIS A 104 19.15 5.71 -14.40
N ASP A 105 19.89 5.94 -15.48
CA ASP A 105 20.69 7.16 -15.67
C ASP A 105 19.81 8.43 -15.70
N ASP A 106 18.55 8.29 -16.09
CA ASP A 106 17.56 9.37 -16.06
C ASP A 106 16.93 9.60 -14.68
N GLY A 107 17.34 8.82 -13.67
CA GLY A 107 16.88 8.89 -12.28
C GLY A 107 15.56 8.16 -11.99
N THR A 108 14.97 7.50 -12.99
CA THR A 108 13.77 6.68 -12.80
C THR A 108 14.11 5.30 -12.23
N PHE A 109 13.12 4.66 -11.62
CA PHE A 109 13.25 3.33 -11.01
C PHE A 109 11.86 2.68 -10.85
N GLY A 110 11.85 1.36 -10.62
CA GLY A 110 10.61 0.57 -10.63
C GLY A 110 10.10 0.28 -12.04
N ASP A 111 9.07 -0.56 -12.15
CA ASP A 111 8.42 -0.86 -13.43
C ASP A 111 7.12 -0.06 -13.56
N PRO A 112 7.07 0.99 -14.41
CA PRO A 112 5.85 1.78 -14.61
C PRO A 112 4.71 1.01 -15.29
N ASP A 113 4.99 -0.14 -15.91
CA ASP A 113 4.01 -0.96 -16.63
C ASP A 113 3.40 -2.08 -15.78
N GLY A 114 3.88 -2.29 -14.55
CA GLY A 114 3.33 -3.28 -13.62
C GLY A 114 3.42 -4.74 -14.11
N ARG A 115 4.40 -5.08 -14.96
CA ARG A 115 4.56 -6.45 -15.47
C ARG A 115 5.45 -7.26 -14.53
N HIS A 116 4.94 -7.57 -13.34
CA HIS A 116 5.54 -8.60 -12.50
C HIS A 116 4.82 -9.93 -12.70
N HIS A 117 5.38 -10.76 -13.58
CA HIS A 117 5.38 -12.19 -13.41
C HIS A 117 6.80 -12.63 -13.08
N HIS A 118 6.90 -13.61 -12.18
CA HIS A 118 8.14 -14.26 -11.78
C HIS A 118 9.02 -14.64 -12.97
N HIS A 119 10.33 -14.54 -12.76
CA HIS A 119 11.40 -15.01 -13.64
C HIS A 119 11.60 -14.22 -14.96
N ASP A 120 12.78 -13.59 -15.00
CA ASP A 120 13.61 -13.32 -16.18
C ASP A 120 13.34 -12.04 -17.02
N GLY A 121 14.37 -11.18 -17.10
CA GLY A 121 14.81 -10.68 -18.40
C GLY A 121 15.13 -9.19 -18.59
N TRP A 122 14.61 -8.26 -17.77
CA TRP A 122 14.77 -6.81 -18.04
C TRP A 122 15.46 -6.02 -16.91
N PHE A 123 15.61 -6.64 -15.74
CA PHE A 123 16.03 -6.02 -14.47
C PHE A 123 17.52 -5.72 -14.30
N ASN A 124 18.34 -5.74 -15.36
CA ASN A 124 19.80 -5.58 -15.27
C ASN A 124 20.37 -4.22 -15.67
N SER A 125 19.52 -3.22 -15.94
CA SER A 125 20.00 -1.87 -16.26
C SER A 125 19.78 -0.92 -15.07
N GLY A 126 20.64 0.09 -14.96
CA GLY A 126 20.66 1.04 -13.85
C GLY A 126 21.76 0.74 -12.83
N ARG A 127 22.21 1.80 -12.15
CA ARG A 127 23.19 1.70 -11.06
C ARG A 127 22.50 1.24 -9.78
N GLU A 128 23.23 0.53 -8.95
CA GLU A 128 22.74 0.09 -7.65
C GLU A 128 22.86 1.25 -6.66
N VAL A 129 21.74 1.62 -6.05
CA VAL A 129 21.66 2.68 -5.04
C VAL A 129 21.30 2.07 -3.71
N HIS A 130 22.18 2.26 -2.75
CA HIS A 130 22.08 1.78 -1.38
C HIS A 130 21.63 2.91 -0.45
N ILE A 131 20.46 2.75 0.15
CA ILE A 131 19.85 3.71 1.07
C ILE A 131 19.94 3.14 2.48
N THR A 132 20.63 3.83 3.39
CA THR A 132 20.95 3.27 4.71
C THR A 132 20.88 4.30 5.84
N GLY A 133 20.49 3.85 7.03
CA GLY A 133 20.60 4.64 8.26
C GLY A 133 21.86 4.37 9.08
N ARG A 134 22.78 3.51 8.62
CA ARG A 134 23.98 3.07 9.37
C ARG A 134 25.25 3.85 9.06
N SER A 135 25.41 4.29 7.82
CA SER A 135 26.69 4.82 7.32
C SER A 135 26.94 6.24 7.83
N HIS A 136 28.22 6.60 7.95
CA HIS A 136 28.67 7.99 8.05
C HIS A 136 29.31 8.47 6.74
N ASP A 137 29.55 7.53 5.81
CA ASP A 137 30.13 7.76 4.49
C ASP A 137 29.02 7.59 3.44
N GLY A 138 28.65 8.67 2.76
CA GLY A 138 27.63 8.70 1.73
C GLY A 138 26.95 10.05 1.65
N LEU A 139 26.02 10.20 0.72
CA LEU A 139 25.27 11.43 0.50
C LEU A 139 24.19 11.60 1.56
N GLU A 140 24.35 12.55 2.48
CA GLU A 140 23.30 12.88 3.44
C GLU A 140 22.31 13.89 2.83
N ALA A 141 21.38 13.37 2.03
CA ALA A 141 20.36 14.19 1.39
C ALA A 141 19.04 13.42 1.21
N HIS A 142 17.93 14.14 1.33
CA HIS A 142 16.59 13.67 1.00
C HIS A 142 15.74 14.82 0.44
N ALA A 143 14.60 14.49 -0.15
CA ALA A 143 13.64 15.46 -0.63
C ALA A 143 12.23 15.10 -0.16
N ASP A 144 11.57 16.05 0.49
CA ASP A 144 10.15 15.95 0.82
C ASP A 144 9.32 16.62 -0.26
N LEU A 145 8.27 15.95 -0.69
CA LEU A 145 7.44 16.34 -1.82
C LEU A 145 6.02 16.60 -1.37
N ARG A 146 5.47 17.76 -1.75
CA ARG A 146 4.04 18.06 -1.67
C ARG A 146 3.49 18.19 -3.08
N VAL A 147 2.58 17.29 -3.44
CA VAL A 147 1.98 17.17 -4.76
C VAL A 147 0.51 17.59 -4.68
N SER A 148 0.17 18.76 -5.23
CA SER A 148 -1.20 19.23 -5.32
C SER A 148 -1.80 18.84 -6.68
N VAL A 149 -2.89 18.07 -6.66
CA VAL A 149 -3.44 17.40 -7.83
C VAL A 149 -4.88 17.85 -8.12
N PRO A 150 -5.14 18.52 -9.26
CA PRO A 150 -6.49 18.78 -9.72
C PRO A 150 -7.32 17.50 -9.94
N ALA A 151 -8.63 17.62 -9.81
CA ALA A 151 -9.53 16.49 -10.01
C ALA A 151 -9.44 15.90 -11.44
N GLY A 152 -9.55 14.58 -11.56
CA GLY A 152 -9.60 13.86 -12.83
C GLY A 152 -8.24 13.56 -13.47
N LYS A 153 -7.14 13.90 -12.81
CA LYS A 153 -5.78 13.66 -13.30
C LYS A 153 -5.33 12.21 -13.10
N SER A 154 -4.39 11.75 -13.93
CA SER A 154 -3.68 10.47 -13.80
C SER A 154 -2.24 10.72 -13.33
N ILE A 155 -1.83 10.11 -12.22
CA ILE A 155 -0.52 10.38 -11.59
C ILE A 155 0.13 9.07 -11.22
N SER A 156 1.39 8.92 -11.64
CA SER A 156 2.28 7.87 -11.13
C SER A 156 3.29 8.47 -10.16
N LEU A 157 3.37 7.91 -8.96
CA LEU A 157 4.24 8.36 -7.88
C LEU A 157 5.20 7.22 -7.56
N PHE A 158 6.49 7.50 -7.59
CA PHE A 158 7.54 6.54 -7.30
C PHE A 158 8.36 7.04 -6.11
N LEU A 159 8.34 6.30 -5.00
CA LEU A 159 9.11 6.60 -3.80
C LEU A 159 10.01 5.42 -3.44
N GLY A 160 11.32 5.61 -3.35
CA GLY A 160 12.20 4.53 -2.92
C GLY A 160 11.92 4.15 -1.46
N VAL A 161 12.23 5.04 -0.53
CA VAL A 161 12.12 4.83 0.91
C VAL A 161 11.55 6.08 1.58
N GLY A 162 10.78 5.88 2.65
CA GLY A 162 10.21 6.96 3.46
C GLY A 162 8.75 6.72 3.79
N LYS A 163 7.89 7.70 3.53
CA LYS A 163 6.44 7.61 3.76
C LYS A 163 5.66 8.29 2.65
N ALA A 164 4.54 7.69 2.25
CA ALA A 164 3.62 8.30 1.29
C ALA A 164 2.25 8.54 1.92
N PHE A 165 1.69 9.73 1.71
CA PHE A 165 0.38 10.13 2.20
C PHE A 165 -0.46 10.65 1.04
N LEU A 166 -1.66 10.12 0.86
CA LEU A 166 -2.63 10.60 -0.13
C LEU A 166 -3.90 11.04 0.61
N SER A 167 -4.37 12.27 0.39
CA SER A 167 -5.52 12.81 1.12
C SER A 167 -6.43 13.66 0.25
N ASN A 168 -7.73 13.38 0.28
CA ASN A 168 -8.76 14.15 -0.43
C ASN A 168 -8.64 14.18 -1.96
N VAL A 169 -8.07 13.14 -2.57
CA VAL A 169 -7.76 13.17 -4.00
C VAL A 169 -8.87 12.59 -4.87
N ASN A 170 -8.99 13.06 -6.12
CA ASN A 170 -9.94 12.56 -7.11
C ASN A 170 -9.24 12.39 -8.47
N GLY A 171 -9.10 11.16 -8.95
CA GLY A 171 -8.36 10.87 -10.18
C GLY A 171 -7.93 9.41 -10.28
N ALA A 172 -6.92 9.16 -11.09
CA ALA A 172 -6.25 7.85 -11.20
C ALA A 172 -4.86 7.94 -10.57
N PHE A 173 -4.63 7.23 -9.48
CA PHE A 173 -3.38 7.24 -8.73
C PHE A 173 -2.72 5.88 -8.81
N ARG A 174 -1.46 5.87 -9.27
CA ARG A 174 -0.56 4.72 -9.19
C ARG A 174 0.60 5.10 -8.26
N VAL A 175 0.71 4.42 -7.13
CA VAL A 175 1.73 4.70 -6.11
C VAL A 175 2.61 3.47 -5.99
N TYR A 176 3.85 3.61 -6.42
CA TYR A 176 4.86 2.58 -6.31
C TYR A 176 5.87 3.02 -5.27
N VAL A 177 6.01 2.24 -4.20
CA VAL A 177 7.04 2.50 -3.22
C VAL A 177 7.88 1.24 -2.98
N ALA A 178 9.18 1.36 -2.70
CA ALA A 178 9.97 0.15 -2.48
C ALA A 178 9.87 -0.33 -1.02
N SER A 179 10.18 0.56 -0.08
CA SER A 179 10.16 0.27 1.36
C SER A 179 9.64 1.49 2.11
N ALA A 180 8.35 1.78 1.95
CA ALA A 180 7.68 2.89 2.61
C ALA A 180 6.25 2.52 3.01
N ASP A 181 5.82 2.99 4.17
CA ASP A 181 4.40 2.93 4.55
C ASP A 181 3.59 3.90 3.68
N VAL A 182 2.40 3.47 3.28
CA VAL A 182 1.48 4.28 2.48
C VAL A 182 0.18 4.44 3.24
N ALA A 183 -0.20 5.68 3.53
CA ALA A 183 -1.49 6.02 4.12
C ALA A 183 -2.32 6.84 3.13
N ALA A 184 -3.52 6.35 2.81
CA ALA A 184 -4.46 7.00 1.91
C ALA A 184 -5.79 7.28 2.61
N ASP A 185 -6.32 8.49 2.44
CA ASP A 185 -7.58 8.92 3.04
C ASP A 185 -8.47 9.71 2.06
N ARG A 186 -9.75 9.32 1.97
CA ARG A 186 -10.77 9.97 1.12
C ARG A 186 -10.30 10.09 -0.32
N THR A 187 -10.02 8.96 -0.95
CA THR A 187 -9.66 8.86 -2.36
C THR A 187 -10.90 8.62 -3.22
N ARG A 188 -10.94 9.19 -4.43
CA ARG A 188 -11.99 8.95 -5.43
C ARG A 188 -11.38 8.63 -6.79
N GLY A 189 -12.02 7.71 -7.53
CA GLY A 189 -11.53 7.25 -8.83
C GLY A 189 -10.75 5.94 -8.69
N SER A 190 -9.65 5.81 -9.42
CA SER A 190 -8.82 4.59 -9.38
C SER A 190 -7.62 4.80 -8.46
N LEU A 191 -7.40 3.88 -7.53
CA LEU A 191 -6.26 3.85 -6.63
C LEU A 191 -5.56 2.50 -6.76
N HIS A 192 -4.31 2.55 -7.22
CA HIS A 192 -3.39 1.43 -7.19
C HIS A 192 -2.18 1.79 -6.32
N ILE A 193 -1.91 0.99 -5.30
CA ILE A 193 -0.75 1.14 -4.41
C ILE A 193 -0.01 -0.19 -4.41
N ALA A 194 1.29 -0.15 -4.69
CA ALA A 194 2.18 -1.29 -4.61
C ALA A 194 3.41 -0.92 -3.76
N THR A 195 3.71 -1.76 -2.77
CA THR A 195 4.88 -1.61 -1.89
C THR A 195 5.64 -2.92 -1.71
N GLY A 196 6.96 -2.88 -1.59
CA GLY A 196 7.74 -4.10 -1.34
C GLY A 196 7.54 -4.62 0.09
N SER A 197 7.71 -3.74 1.08
CA SER A 197 7.74 -4.13 2.49
C SER A 197 7.00 -3.19 3.44
N GLY A 198 6.40 -2.11 2.93
CA GLY A 198 5.67 -1.17 3.76
C GLY A 198 4.24 -1.62 4.06
N ASN A 199 3.65 -1.06 5.11
CA ASN A 199 2.23 -1.24 5.41
C ASN A 199 1.38 -0.31 4.52
N VAL A 200 0.16 -0.74 4.22
CA VAL A 200 -0.80 0.07 3.46
C VAL A 200 -2.05 0.29 4.29
N ASP A 201 -2.30 1.54 4.68
CA ASP A 201 -3.47 1.97 5.41
C ASP A 201 -4.40 2.79 4.51
N LEU A 202 -5.60 2.29 4.20
CA LEU A 202 -6.60 3.00 3.41
C LEU A 202 -7.85 3.29 4.25
N ARG A 203 -8.19 4.57 4.42
CA ARG A 203 -9.42 5.02 5.08
C ARG A 203 -10.30 5.80 4.11
N THR A 204 -11.51 5.31 3.86
CA THR A 204 -12.49 5.95 2.97
C THR A 204 -12.01 6.04 1.51
N ALA A 205 -12.55 5.19 0.65
CA ALA A 205 -12.31 5.27 -0.79
C ALA A 205 -13.59 5.05 -1.58
N SER A 206 -13.67 5.67 -2.76
CA SER A 206 -14.74 5.37 -3.73
C SER A 206 -14.21 5.19 -5.14
N GLY A 207 -14.56 4.08 -5.79
CA GLY A 207 -14.06 3.68 -7.11
C GLY A 207 -13.24 2.40 -7.05
N ASP A 208 -12.32 2.20 -8.00
CA ASP A 208 -11.51 0.99 -8.09
C ASP A 208 -10.30 1.06 -7.15
N VAL A 209 -10.11 0.03 -6.33
CA VAL A 209 -9.00 -0.07 -5.37
C VAL A 209 -8.22 -1.37 -5.58
N ASN A 210 -6.91 -1.26 -5.84
CA ASN A 210 -5.98 -2.38 -5.90
C ASN A 210 -4.75 -2.09 -5.01
N LEU A 211 -4.62 -2.81 -3.89
CA LEU A 211 -3.54 -2.63 -2.93
C LEU A 211 -2.68 -3.89 -2.85
N GLU A 212 -1.37 -3.73 -3.02
CA GLU A 212 -0.41 -4.83 -3.06
C GLU A 212 0.78 -4.53 -2.15
N THR A 213 1.19 -5.49 -1.32
CA THR A 213 2.43 -5.42 -0.54
C THR A 213 3.16 -6.76 -0.49
N GLY A 214 4.48 -6.77 -0.57
CA GLY A 214 5.23 -8.04 -0.48
C GLY A 214 5.21 -8.64 0.92
N SER A 215 5.33 -7.81 1.96
CA SER A 215 5.48 -8.29 3.35
C SER A 215 4.80 -7.43 4.41
N GLY A 216 4.24 -6.27 4.04
CA GLY A 216 3.53 -5.43 5.00
C GLY A 216 2.09 -5.88 5.22
N ASP A 217 1.46 -5.31 6.24
CA ASP A 217 0.04 -5.48 6.50
C ASP A 217 -0.79 -4.52 5.62
N ILE A 218 -2.00 -4.95 5.28
CA ILE A 218 -2.99 -4.11 4.59
C ILE A 218 -4.17 -3.88 5.55
N THR A 219 -4.43 -2.62 5.86
CA THR A 219 -5.60 -2.21 6.66
C THR A 219 -6.49 -1.29 5.84
N VAL A 220 -7.74 -1.71 5.61
CA VAL A 220 -8.71 -0.99 4.79
C VAL A 220 -10.01 -0.78 5.56
N ALA A 221 -10.49 0.47 5.56
CA ALA A 221 -11.75 0.84 6.20
C ALA A 221 -12.61 1.75 5.31
N GLY A 222 -13.87 1.36 5.08
CA GLY A 222 -14.89 2.20 4.44
C GLY A 222 -14.67 2.39 2.94
N VAL A 223 -14.69 1.31 2.16
CA VAL A 223 -14.61 1.38 0.69
C VAL A 223 -16.01 1.22 0.11
N ASP A 224 -16.37 2.10 -0.84
CA ASP A 224 -17.61 2.02 -1.62
C ASP A 224 -17.29 2.21 -3.11
N GLY A 225 -17.09 1.10 -3.81
CA GLY A 225 -16.41 1.09 -5.10
C GLY A 225 -16.94 0.08 -6.11
N SER A 226 -16.31 0.09 -7.28
CA SER A 226 -16.60 -0.85 -8.39
C SER A 226 -15.82 -2.15 -8.28
N SER A 227 -14.63 -2.11 -7.67
CA SER A 227 -13.80 -3.28 -7.40
C SER A 227 -12.88 -3.03 -6.20
N LEU A 228 -12.61 -4.08 -5.42
CA LEU A 228 -11.68 -4.05 -4.29
C LEU A 228 -10.78 -5.28 -4.33
N ARG A 229 -9.48 -5.08 -4.53
CA ARG A 229 -8.47 -6.13 -4.53
C ARG A 229 -7.35 -5.81 -3.55
N LEU A 230 -7.09 -6.72 -2.60
CA LEU A 230 -6.12 -6.55 -1.53
C LEU A 230 -5.20 -7.77 -1.48
N GLU A 231 -3.90 -7.59 -1.65
CA GLU A 231 -2.95 -8.70 -1.71
C GLU A 231 -1.68 -8.45 -0.91
N THR A 232 -1.28 -9.44 -0.11
CA THR A 232 0.01 -9.41 0.58
C THR A 232 0.73 -10.75 0.55
N GLY A 233 2.05 -10.76 0.39
CA GLY A 233 2.80 -12.02 0.40
C GLY A 233 2.84 -12.66 1.79
N SER A 234 2.97 -11.87 2.85
CA SER A 234 3.19 -12.40 4.22
C SER A 234 2.49 -11.62 5.33
N GLY A 235 1.95 -10.43 5.05
CA GLY A 235 1.24 -9.65 6.05
C GLY A 235 -0.20 -10.11 6.24
N ASN A 236 -0.84 -9.53 7.25
CA ASN A 236 -2.26 -9.72 7.50
C ASN A 236 -3.09 -8.72 6.68
N VAL A 237 -4.32 -9.10 6.36
CA VAL A 237 -5.28 -8.19 5.74
C VAL A 237 -6.46 -7.96 6.68
N THR A 238 -6.68 -6.71 7.04
CA THR A 238 -7.87 -6.27 7.79
C THR A 238 -8.74 -5.41 6.89
N LEU A 239 -9.96 -5.86 6.60
CA LEU A 239 -10.96 -5.15 5.82
C LEU A 239 -12.20 -4.86 6.68
N THR A 240 -12.57 -3.59 6.82
CA THR A 240 -13.79 -3.16 7.50
C THR A 240 -14.63 -2.30 6.55
N ASP A 241 -15.95 -2.58 6.48
CA ASP A 241 -16.89 -1.82 5.64
C ASP A 241 -16.45 -1.76 4.15
N GLY A 242 -16.01 -2.90 3.60
CA GLY A 242 -15.64 -3.04 2.19
C GLY A 242 -16.84 -3.36 1.30
N LYS A 243 -17.23 -2.43 0.42
CA LYS A 243 -18.40 -2.58 -0.45
C LYS A 243 -18.02 -2.42 -1.92
N ALA A 244 -18.13 -3.50 -2.68
CA ALA A 244 -17.96 -3.51 -4.12
C ALA A 244 -18.66 -4.73 -4.72
N PRO A 245 -19.10 -4.71 -6.00
CA PRO A 245 -19.61 -5.90 -6.66
C PRO A 245 -18.64 -7.09 -6.61
N SER A 246 -17.34 -6.83 -6.68
CA SER A 246 -16.27 -7.82 -6.53
C SER A 246 -15.28 -7.39 -5.43
N VAL A 247 -15.05 -8.28 -4.47
CA VAL A 247 -14.04 -8.14 -3.41
C VAL A 247 -13.12 -9.36 -3.45
N HIS A 248 -11.83 -9.13 -3.65
CA HIS A 248 -10.77 -10.15 -3.61
C HIS A 248 -9.77 -9.79 -2.53
N VAL A 249 -9.51 -10.73 -1.62
CA VAL A 249 -8.53 -10.55 -0.56
C VAL A 249 -7.64 -11.79 -0.49
N GLU A 250 -6.34 -11.60 -0.62
CA GLU A 250 -5.38 -12.69 -0.66
C GLU A 250 -4.17 -12.41 0.24
N THR A 251 -3.71 -13.44 0.95
CA THR A 251 -2.40 -13.40 1.62
C THR A 251 -1.67 -14.72 1.59
N GLY A 252 -0.37 -14.71 1.31
CA GLY A 252 0.40 -15.97 1.23
C GLY A 252 0.55 -16.68 2.57
N SER A 253 0.69 -15.96 3.68
CA SER A 253 0.97 -16.54 5.01
C SER A 253 0.31 -15.84 6.18
N GLY A 254 -0.26 -14.65 5.99
CA GLY A 254 -0.96 -13.95 7.06
C GLY A 254 -2.43 -14.36 7.15
N SER A 255 -3.11 -13.77 8.12
CA SER A 255 -4.54 -13.99 8.34
C SER A 255 -5.38 -12.90 7.68
N ILE A 256 -6.63 -13.26 7.37
CA ILE A 256 -7.63 -12.35 6.82
C ILE A 256 -8.72 -12.11 7.87
N GLU A 257 -8.96 -10.84 8.18
CA GLU A 257 -10.13 -10.40 8.94
C GLU A 257 -10.96 -9.43 8.08
N ALA A 258 -12.17 -9.84 7.71
CA ALA A 258 -13.08 -9.03 6.91
C ALA A 258 -14.43 -8.85 7.63
N THR A 259 -14.76 -7.63 8.03
CA THR A 259 -16.00 -7.31 8.74
C THR A 259 -16.85 -6.31 7.96
N ALA A 260 -18.17 -6.47 8.06
CA ALA A 260 -19.15 -5.60 7.38
C ALA A 260 -18.92 -5.48 5.86
N SER A 261 -18.37 -6.54 5.25
CA SER A 261 -18.12 -6.58 3.81
C SER A 261 -19.40 -6.94 3.04
N ALA A 262 -19.57 -6.35 1.86
CA ALA A 262 -20.74 -6.55 1.01
C ALA A 262 -20.36 -6.50 -0.48
N GLY A 263 -20.98 -7.37 -1.26
CA GLY A 263 -20.73 -7.49 -2.69
C GLY A 263 -21.51 -8.65 -3.30
N ASP A 264 -21.39 -8.80 -4.61
CA ASP A 264 -21.96 -9.94 -5.30
C ASP A 264 -21.01 -11.14 -5.25
N GLU A 265 -19.72 -10.91 -5.52
CA GLU A 265 -18.67 -11.92 -5.60
C GLU A 265 -17.56 -11.59 -4.61
N LEU A 266 -17.36 -12.47 -3.64
CA LEU A 266 -16.41 -12.28 -2.55
C LEU A 266 -15.44 -13.48 -2.51
N SER A 267 -14.13 -13.22 -2.59
CA SER A 267 -13.07 -14.22 -2.42
C SER A 267 -12.12 -13.82 -1.31
N PHE A 268 -11.79 -14.78 -0.43
CA PHE A 268 -10.84 -14.61 0.66
C PHE A 268 -9.91 -15.83 0.73
N GLU A 269 -8.63 -15.64 0.43
CA GLU A 269 -7.70 -16.74 0.20
C GLU A 269 -6.42 -16.56 1.03
N THR A 270 -5.98 -17.61 1.72
CA THR A 270 -4.66 -17.61 2.38
C THR A 270 -3.95 -18.94 2.32
N GLY A 271 -2.61 -18.92 2.17
CA GLY A 271 -1.85 -20.16 2.15
C GLY A 271 -1.80 -20.87 3.51
N SER A 272 -1.83 -20.13 4.62
CA SER A 272 -1.58 -20.71 5.96
C SER A 272 -2.28 -20.01 7.12
N GLY A 273 -2.81 -18.81 6.92
CA GLY A 273 -3.47 -18.06 7.99
C GLY A 273 -4.93 -18.43 8.19
N ASP A 274 -5.51 -17.86 9.25
CA ASP A 274 -6.93 -17.99 9.53
C ASP A 274 -7.74 -16.99 8.70
N VAL A 275 -8.96 -17.37 8.34
CA VAL A 275 -9.91 -16.51 7.62
C VAL A 275 -11.14 -16.26 8.46
N ASN A 276 -11.32 -15.02 8.89
CA ASN A 276 -12.46 -14.58 9.71
C ASN A 276 -13.28 -13.55 8.93
N VAL A 277 -14.44 -13.96 8.43
CA VAL A 277 -15.29 -13.14 7.56
C VAL A 277 -16.68 -12.96 8.19
N ALA A 278 -17.16 -11.72 8.25
CA ALA A 278 -18.49 -11.35 8.72
C ALA A 278 -19.23 -10.53 7.66
N LEU A 279 -20.23 -11.15 7.03
CA LEU A 279 -21.00 -10.58 5.92
C LEU A 279 -22.33 -10.02 6.42
N VAL A 280 -22.61 -8.76 6.10
CA VAL A 280 -23.81 -8.04 6.60
C VAL A 280 -24.98 -8.02 5.61
N THR A 281 -24.77 -8.45 4.38
CA THR A 281 -25.80 -8.51 3.33
C THR A 281 -25.80 -9.85 2.60
N THR A 282 -26.79 -10.07 1.74
CA THR A 282 -26.79 -11.18 0.78
C THR A 282 -25.75 -10.96 -0.32
N PHE A 283 -25.31 -12.05 -0.94
CA PHE A 283 -24.28 -12.11 -1.99
C PHE A 283 -24.69 -13.14 -3.07
N ARG A 284 -24.05 -13.09 -4.24
CA ARG A 284 -24.18 -14.11 -5.29
C ARG A 284 -23.27 -15.30 -5.00
N SER A 285 -22.01 -15.03 -4.67
CA SER A 285 -21.00 -16.04 -4.40
C SER A 285 -20.01 -15.58 -3.33
N VAL A 286 -19.72 -16.47 -2.39
CA VAL A 286 -18.62 -16.37 -1.43
C VAL A 286 -17.74 -17.59 -1.59
N HIS A 287 -16.45 -17.35 -1.79
CA HIS A 287 -15.41 -18.36 -1.78
C HIS A 287 -14.39 -18.02 -0.70
N ILE A 288 -14.02 -19.01 0.11
CA ILE A 288 -13.00 -18.89 1.13
C ILE A 288 -12.10 -20.11 1.05
N GLU A 289 -10.79 -19.88 0.93
CA GLU A 289 -9.79 -20.95 0.88
C GLU A 289 -8.68 -20.69 1.90
N THR A 290 -8.28 -21.72 2.64
CA THR A 290 -7.02 -21.72 3.38
C THR A 290 -6.29 -23.04 3.37
N GLY A 291 -4.97 -23.04 3.18
CA GLY A 291 -4.20 -24.28 3.18
C GLY A 291 -4.15 -24.98 4.55
N SER A 292 -4.16 -24.23 5.65
CA SER A 292 -3.94 -24.79 7.00
C SER A 292 -4.65 -24.08 8.15
N GLY A 293 -5.25 -22.91 7.91
CA GLY A 293 -5.90 -22.15 8.97
C GLY A 293 -7.36 -22.54 9.19
N ASP A 294 -7.91 -22.02 10.29
CA ASP A 294 -9.34 -22.11 10.58
C ASP A 294 -10.11 -21.09 9.74
N VAL A 295 -11.30 -21.49 9.27
CA VAL A 295 -12.25 -20.59 8.61
C VAL A 295 -13.44 -20.34 9.52
N THR A 296 -13.73 -19.07 9.78
CA THR A 296 -14.98 -18.64 10.41
C THR A 296 -15.73 -17.70 9.48
N LEU A 297 -16.90 -18.13 9.02
CA LEU A 297 -17.82 -17.33 8.21
C LEU A 297 -19.09 -17.02 9.02
N LYS A 298 -19.34 -15.74 9.29
CA LYS A 298 -20.56 -15.24 9.92
C LYS A 298 -21.47 -14.61 8.88
N VAL A 299 -22.72 -15.05 8.85
CA VAL A 299 -23.72 -14.63 7.85
C VAL A 299 -25.03 -14.19 8.49
N PRO A 300 -25.85 -13.37 7.80
CA PRO A 300 -27.14 -12.96 8.32
C PRO A 300 -28.07 -14.19 8.48
N PRO A 301 -28.94 -14.24 9.52
CA PRO A 301 -29.88 -15.35 9.70
C PRO A 301 -30.85 -15.56 8.54
N THR A 302 -31.02 -14.54 7.70
CA THR A 302 -31.87 -14.54 6.51
C THR A 302 -31.15 -15.02 5.24
N LEU A 303 -29.89 -15.46 5.34
CA LEU A 303 -29.14 -15.93 4.17
C LEU A 303 -29.84 -17.12 3.50
N GLY A 304 -30.01 -17.02 2.19
CA GLY A 304 -30.38 -18.13 1.33
C GLY A 304 -29.22 -18.48 0.38
N ALA A 305 -28.63 -19.67 0.51
CA ALA A 305 -27.49 -20.09 -0.29
C ALA A 305 -27.37 -21.62 -0.42
N GLU A 306 -26.88 -22.09 -1.55
CA GLU A 306 -26.23 -23.40 -1.64
C GLU A 306 -24.89 -23.33 -0.91
N VAL A 307 -24.64 -24.30 -0.04
CA VAL A 307 -23.45 -24.37 0.81
C VAL A 307 -22.66 -25.62 0.47
N ASP A 308 -21.35 -25.45 0.31
CA ASP A 308 -20.35 -26.48 0.09
C ASP A 308 -19.16 -26.19 1.03
N LEU A 309 -18.96 -27.03 2.04
CA LEU A 309 -17.91 -26.89 3.05
C LEU A 309 -17.04 -28.14 3.02
N ASP A 310 -15.74 -27.95 2.85
CA ASP A 310 -14.74 -29.02 2.78
C ASP A 310 -13.58 -28.74 3.74
N THR A 311 -13.15 -29.76 4.47
CA THR A 311 -11.93 -29.73 5.29
C THR A 311 -11.18 -31.06 5.20
N GLY A 312 -9.86 -31.03 4.97
CA GLY A 312 -9.09 -32.27 4.86
C GLY A 312 -8.96 -33.05 6.16
N SER A 313 -8.80 -32.37 7.31
CA SER A 313 -8.59 -33.02 8.61
C SER A 313 -9.24 -32.34 9.81
N GLY A 314 -9.93 -31.22 9.61
CA GLY A 314 -10.63 -30.50 10.67
C GLY A 314 -12.08 -30.94 10.85
N ASP A 315 -12.80 -30.21 11.70
CA ASP A 315 -14.22 -30.39 11.93
C ASP A 315 -15.05 -29.27 11.27
N ILE A 316 -16.28 -29.60 10.86
CA ILE A 316 -17.26 -28.64 10.33
C ILE A 316 -18.36 -28.38 11.38
N ASP A 317 -18.54 -27.11 11.77
CA ASP A 317 -19.60 -26.65 12.67
C ASP A 317 -20.51 -25.63 11.97
N LEU A 318 -21.82 -25.90 11.97
CA LEU A 318 -22.85 -25.05 11.36
C LEU A 318 -23.47 -24.02 12.32
N GLY A 319 -22.97 -23.89 13.56
CA GLY A 319 -23.28 -22.76 14.44
C GLY A 319 -24.78 -22.54 14.72
N GLY A 320 -25.59 -23.60 14.65
CA GLY A 320 -27.05 -23.55 14.82
C GLY A 320 -27.85 -23.01 13.63
N LEU A 321 -27.27 -22.98 12.42
CA LEU A 321 -27.99 -22.75 11.17
C LEU A 321 -28.76 -24.01 10.74
N THR A 322 -29.96 -23.82 10.18
CA THR A 322 -30.80 -24.93 9.70
C THR A 322 -30.53 -25.18 8.21
N LEU A 323 -29.85 -26.28 7.91
CA LEU A 323 -29.46 -26.68 6.57
C LEU A 323 -30.40 -27.78 6.03
N GLN A 324 -30.95 -27.60 4.83
CA GLN A 324 -31.53 -28.69 4.04
C GLN A 324 -30.37 -29.50 3.44
N VAL A 325 -29.99 -30.55 4.13
CA VAL A 325 -28.80 -31.35 3.81
C VAL A 325 -28.99 -32.11 2.50
N ARG A 326 -27.97 -32.05 1.63
CA ARG A 326 -27.82 -32.95 0.48
C ARG A 326 -26.81 -34.06 0.78
N ARG A 327 -25.70 -33.73 1.44
CA ARG A 327 -24.64 -34.67 1.89
C ARG A 327 -24.04 -34.18 3.21
N ILE A 328 -23.83 -35.09 4.15
CA ILE A 328 -23.01 -34.86 5.35
C ILE A 328 -22.05 -36.04 5.49
N GLU A 329 -20.77 -35.71 5.48
CA GLU A 329 -19.64 -36.55 5.89
C GLU A 329 -18.89 -35.84 7.02
N HIS A 330 -17.80 -36.42 7.52
CA HIS A 330 -17.06 -35.80 8.62
C HIS A 330 -16.29 -34.55 8.17
N ASP A 331 -15.81 -34.57 6.93
CA ASP A 331 -14.94 -33.61 6.25
C ASP A 331 -15.67 -32.79 5.19
N HIS A 332 -16.89 -33.17 4.81
CA HIS A 332 -17.58 -32.57 3.68
C HIS A 332 -19.08 -32.39 3.97
N VAL A 333 -19.58 -31.17 3.86
CA VAL A 333 -21.00 -30.84 4.07
C VAL A 333 -21.53 -30.05 2.89
N THR A 334 -22.58 -30.57 2.25
CA THR A 334 -23.35 -29.83 1.24
C THR A 334 -24.83 -29.74 1.58
N GLY A 335 -25.42 -28.60 1.26
CA GLY A 335 -26.85 -28.40 1.46
C GLY A 335 -27.34 -27.05 0.99
N THR A 336 -28.56 -26.73 1.42
CA THR A 336 -29.21 -25.46 1.08
C THR A 336 -29.69 -24.77 2.36
N LEU A 337 -29.26 -23.53 2.54
CA LEU A 337 -29.81 -22.59 3.51
C LEU A 337 -30.91 -21.76 2.82
N GLY A 338 -32.03 -21.52 3.51
CA GLY A 338 -33.09 -20.62 3.03
C GLY A 338 -33.60 -20.98 1.63
N ASP A 339 -33.58 -20.00 0.71
CA ASP A 339 -34.07 -20.14 -0.67
C ASP A 339 -33.00 -20.57 -1.69
N GLY A 340 -31.74 -20.76 -1.25
CA GLY A 340 -30.66 -21.26 -2.08
C GLY A 340 -30.17 -20.32 -3.19
N LYS A 341 -30.47 -19.01 -3.14
CA LYS A 341 -30.11 -18.08 -4.23
C LYS A 341 -28.62 -17.73 -4.33
N GLY A 342 -27.89 -17.72 -3.21
CA GLY A 342 -26.44 -17.51 -3.18
C GLY A 342 -25.65 -18.82 -3.27
N ARG A 343 -24.33 -18.71 -3.37
CA ARG A 343 -23.39 -19.83 -3.23
C ARG A 343 -22.35 -19.51 -2.16
N VAL A 344 -22.09 -20.47 -1.28
CA VAL A 344 -21.01 -20.44 -0.29
C VAL A 344 -20.14 -21.66 -0.56
N SER A 345 -18.86 -21.44 -0.81
CA SER A 345 -17.82 -22.46 -0.90
C SER A 345 -16.74 -22.13 0.11
N VAL A 346 -16.41 -23.07 0.99
CA VAL A 346 -15.33 -22.94 1.96
C VAL A 346 -14.46 -24.19 1.89
N GLU A 347 -13.17 -24.01 1.70
CA GLU A 347 -12.19 -25.11 1.66
C GLU A 347 -11.05 -24.83 2.65
N THR A 348 -10.68 -25.84 3.43
CA THR A 348 -9.45 -25.81 4.22
C THR A 348 -8.70 -27.14 4.21
N GLY A 349 -7.38 -27.10 4.06
CA GLY A 349 -6.58 -28.32 4.02
C GLY A 349 -6.51 -29.04 5.37
N SER A 350 -6.51 -28.30 6.49
CA SER A 350 -6.29 -28.89 7.83
C SER A 350 -7.02 -28.22 8.99
N GLY A 351 -7.60 -27.03 8.79
CA GLY A 351 -8.29 -26.29 9.84
C GLY A 351 -9.78 -26.63 9.94
N ASN A 352 -10.43 -26.04 10.93
CA ASN A 352 -11.85 -26.19 11.16
C ASN A 352 -12.65 -25.19 10.33
N VAL A 353 -13.85 -25.58 9.91
CA VAL A 353 -14.80 -24.69 9.25
C VAL A 353 -15.95 -24.40 10.19
N ARG A 354 -16.16 -23.11 10.49
CA ARG A 354 -17.27 -22.63 11.33
C ARG A 354 -18.16 -21.70 10.51
N LEU A 355 -19.37 -22.15 10.21
CA LEU A 355 -20.41 -21.32 9.61
C LEU A 355 -21.39 -20.89 10.72
N GLN A 356 -21.46 -19.60 11.01
CA GLN A 356 -22.20 -19.08 12.16
C GLN A 356 -23.18 -17.97 11.77
N LYS A 357 -24.16 -17.73 12.63
CA LYS A 357 -25.00 -16.53 12.56
C LYS A 357 -24.18 -15.32 13.03
N LEU A 358 -24.42 -14.17 12.38
CA LEU A 358 -23.94 -12.87 12.85
C LEU A 358 -24.38 -12.55 14.29
#